data_AF-A0A9E2KJ14-F1
#
_entry.id   AF-A0A9E2KJ14-F1
#
_cell.length_a   1.000
_cell.length_b   1.000
_cell.length_c   1.000
_cell.angle_alpha   90.00
_cell.angle_beta   90.00
_cell.angle_gamma   90.00
#
_symmetry.space_group_name_H-M   'P 1'
#
loop_
_entity.id
_entity.type
_entity.pdbx_description
1 polymer ?
#
loop_
_entity_poly.entity_id
_entity_poly.type
_entity_poly.pdbx_seq_one_letter_code
_entity_poly.pdbx_strand_id
1 'polypeptide(L)'
;MKIPANGFTHGGKFHADDVFATALLQIVRPDFQVTRGFVVPEDFDGIVYDVGGGLFDHHDEPRETRPNGVPYAAFGLLWRVLGPGLVGEHQARLVDENFVQPLDLNDNTGEQNSLCDAIGFFNPVWDSKEDSDACFARAVAVAKQILEHQIASANAVNRADDRVRQAYEASKDGIVILPCYLPWKNGLYKTDSLFVVYPSQRGGWSAQCVTDPKTKKSKLPFPQSWAGQSPEVIARKSGLEGISFCHASRFLITAKDKETAVAACRLVLKNNGRI
;
A
#
# COMPACT_ATOMS: atom_id res chain seq x y z
N MET A 1 3.25 -15.82 -17.15
CA MET A 1 2.19 -16.13 -18.13
C MET A 1 2.13 -15.00 -19.15
N LYS A 2 2.02 -15.29 -20.45
CA LYS A 2 1.76 -14.25 -21.47
C LYS A 2 0.24 -14.05 -21.54
N ILE A 3 -0.23 -12.83 -21.29
CA ILE A 3 -1.67 -12.51 -21.32
C ILE A 3 -2.15 -12.45 -22.78
N PRO A 4 -3.21 -13.17 -23.18
CA PRO A 4 -3.81 -13.07 -24.52
C PRO A 4 -4.49 -11.71 -24.73
N ALA A 5 -4.80 -11.35 -25.98
CA ALA A 5 -5.41 -10.05 -26.29
C ALA A 5 -6.88 -9.96 -25.88
N ASN A 6 -7.55 -11.11 -25.79
CA ASN A 6 -8.97 -11.18 -25.53
C ASN A 6 -9.23 -11.84 -24.19
N GLY A 7 -10.33 -11.45 -23.54
CA GLY A 7 -10.88 -12.16 -22.41
C GLY A 7 -12.39 -12.22 -22.42
N PHE A 8 -12.92 -13.12 -21.59
CA PHE A 8 -14.33 -13.36 -21.42
C PHE A 8 -14.67 -13.39 -19.93
N THR A 9 -15.71 -12.64 -19.55
CA THR A 9 -16.30 -12.66 -18.19
C THR A 9 -17.83 -12.70 -18.28
N HIS A 10 -18.51 -12.92 -17.15
CA HIS A 10 -19.95 -12.97 -17.14
C HIS A 10 -20.63 -11.66 -17.58
N GLY A 11 -21.77 -11.80 -18.25
CA GLY A 11 -22.64 -10.68 -18.68
C GLY A 11 -23.66 -10.23 -17.63
N GLY A 12 -23.55 -10.72 -16.39
CA GLY A 12 -24.49 -10.43 -15.32
C GLY A 12 -24.32 -9.04 -14.71
N LYS A 13 -24.98 -8.84 -13.56
CA LYS A 13 -24.62 -7.73 -12.66
C LYS A 13 -23.16 -7.95 -12.24
N PHE A 14 -22.27 -7.03 -12.62
CA PHE A 14 -20.85 -7.17 -12.32
C PHE A 14 -20.57 -6.85 -10.85
N HIS A 15 -19.48 -7.43 -10.35
CA HIS A 15 -18.99 -7.25 -8.99
C HIS A 15 -17.67 -6.48 -9.00
N ALA A 16 -16.96 -6.49 -7.87
CA ALA A 16 -15.67 -5.83 -7.81
C ALA A 16 -14.56 -6.69 -8.41
N ASP A 17 -14.64 -8.01 -8.25
CA ASP A 17 -13.58 -8.92 -8.65
C ASP A 17 -13.47 -9.04 -10.18
N ASP A 18 -14.56 -9.17 -10.94
CA ASP A 18 -14.54 -9.17 -12.40
C ASP A 18 -14.11 -7.83 -13.00
N VAL A 19 -14.50 -6.71 -12.37
CA VAL A 19 -14.06 -5.36 -12.73
C VAL A 19 -12.55 -5.19 -12.47
N PHE A 20 -12.05 -5.55 -11.28
CA PHE A 20 -10.62 -5.43 -10.95
C PHE A 20 -9.75 -6.46 -11.69
N ALA A 21 -10.28 -7.65 -12.00
CA ALA A 21 -9.66 -8.62 -12.89
C ALA A 21 -9.43 -8.02 -14.28
N THR A 22 -10.47 -7.43 -14.87
CA THR A 22 -10.37 -6.74 -16.17
C THR A 22 -9.38 -5.59 -16.11
N ALA A 23 -9.42 -4.77 -15.06
CA ALA A 23 -8.49 -3.67 -14.86
C ALA A 23 -7.03 -4.14 -14.78
N LEU A 24 -6.75 -5.21 -14.03
CA LEU A 24 -5.42 -5.82 -13.92
C LEU A 24 -4.92 -6.30 -15.29
N LEU A 25 -5.77 -6.98 -16.06
CA LEU A 25 -5.44 -7.47 -17.39
C LEU A 25 -5.13 -6.32 -18.36
N GLN A 26 -5.89 -5.22 -18.31
CA GLN A 26 -5.63 -4.01 -19.09
C GLN A 26 -4.37 -3.23 -18.65
N ILE A 27 -3.92 -3.37 -17.40
CA ILE A 27 -2.64 -2.81 -16.94
C ILE A 27 -1.48 -3.63 -17.50
N VAL A 28 -1.58 -4.97 -17.45
CA VAL A 28 -0.54 -5.87 -17.95
C VAL A 28 -0.48 -5.89 -19.47
N ARG A 29 -1.64 -5.76 -20.13
CA ARG A 29 -1.78 -5.78 -21.58
C ARG A 29 -2.72 -4.64 -22.04
N PRO A 30 -2.18 -3.48 -22.44
CA PRO A 30 -3.00 -2.30 -22.76
C PRO A 30 -3.98 -2.45 -23.93
N ASP A 31 -3.73 -3.38 -24.86
CA ASP A 31 -4.63 -3.73 -25.98
C ASP A 31 -5.72 -4.74 -25.59
N PHE A 32 -5.79 -5.18 -24.33
CA PHE A 32 -6.72 -6.19 -23.86
C PHE A 32 -8.19 -5.80 -24.08
N GLN A 33 -8.95 -6.66 -24.76
CA GLN A 33 -10.38 -6.53 -25.00
C GLN A 33 -11.14 -7.59 -24.20
N VAL A 34 -12.21 -7.18 -23.54
CA VAL A 34 -13.11 -8.10 -22.82
C VAL A 34 -14.44 -8.22 -23.55
N THR A 35 -14.92 -9.45 -23.68
CA THR A 35 -16.29 -9.77 -24.07
C THR A 35 -17.06 -10.20 -22.82
N ARG A 36 -18.29 -9.73 -22.66
CA ARG A 36 -19.16 -10.12 -21.55
C ARG A 36 -20.31 -10.98 -22.07
N GLY A 37 -20.57 -12.10 -21.42
CA GLY A 37 -21.64 -13.01 -21.84
C GLY A 37 -21.87 -14.15 -20.84
N PHE A 38 -22.77 -15.08 -21.17
CA PHE A 38 -23.13 -16.18 -20.25
C PHE A 38 -22.58 -17.54 -20.67
N VAL A 39 -22.07 -17.63 -21.89
CA VAL A 39 -21.53 -18.87 -22.47
C VAL A 39 -20.26 -18.51 -23.21
N VAL A 40 -19.15 -19.12 -22.78
CA VAL A 40 -17.86 -18.99 -23.46
C VAL A 40 -17.91 -19.77 -24.78
N PRO A 41 -17.53 -19.18 -25.92
CA PRO A 41 -17.41 -19.93 -27.18
C PRO A 41 -16.43 -21.11 -27.06
N GLU A 42 -16.74 -22.27 -27.64
CA GLU A 42 -15.91 -23.49 -27.53
C GLU A 42 -14.44 -23.25 -27.94
N ASP A 43 -14.22 -22.47 -29.00
CA ASP A 43 -12.89 -22.13 -29.53
C ASP A 43 -12.41 -20.73 -29.10
N PHE A 44 -12.82 -20.25 -27.92
CA PHE A 44 -12.42 -18.93 -27.45
C PHE A 44 -10.90 -18.83 -27.21
N ASP A 45 -10.20 -18.07 -28.06
CA ASP A 45 -8.79 -17.74 -27.88
C ASP A 45 -8.63 -16.51 -26.97
N GLY A 46 -8.57 -16.78 -25.66
CA GLY A 46 -8.44 -15.73 -24.67
C GLY A 46 -8.39 -16.24 -23.23
N ILE A 47 -8.43 -15.29 -22.30
CA ILE A 47 -8.50 -15.59 -20.87
C ILE A 47 -9.95 -15.58 -20.41
N VAL A 48 -10.37 -16.60 -19.68
CA VAL A 48 -11.73 -16.72 -19.15
C VAL A 48 -11.66 -16.58 -17.63
N TYR A 49 -12.52 -15.75 -17.07
CA TYR A 49 -12.59 -15.48 -15.64
C TYR A 49 -14.03 -15.14 -15.25
N ASP A 50 -14.38 -15.44 -14.01
CA ASP A 50 -15.68 -15.10 -13.41
C ASP A 50 -16.92 -15.38 -14.29
N VAL A 51 -17.07 -16.62 -14.76
CA VAL A 51 -18.21 -17.01 -15.63
C VAL A 51 -18.71 -18.44 -15.39
N GLY A 52 -18.06 -19.18 -14.49
CA GLY A 52 -18.29 -20.58 -14.20
C GLY A 52 -17.24 -21.48 -14.85
N GLY A 53 -16.40 -22.10 -14.01
CA GLY A 53 -15.35 -23.03 -14.41
C GLY A 53 -14.13 -22.37 -15.07
N GLY A 54 -13.04 -23.13 -15.17
CA GLY A 54 -11.77 -22.65 -15.73
C GLY A 54 -10.78 -22.15 -14.68
N LEU A 55 -9.69 -21.52 -15.13
CA LEU A 55 -8.53 -21.24 -14.27
C LEU A 55 -8.71 -20.05 -13.33
N PHE A 56 -9.54 -19.07 -13.70
CA PHE A 56 -9.73 -17.82 -12.98
C PHE A 56 -11.20 -17.64 -12.56
N ASP A 57 -11.85 -18.75 -12.25
CA ASP A 57 -13.21 -18.80 -11.75
C ASP A 57 -13.24 -19.32 -10.32
N HIS A 58 -14.27 -18.97 -9.56
CA HIS A 58 -14.39 -19.29 -8.14
C HIS A 58 -15.77 -19.85 -7.75
N HIS A 59 -16.62 -20.15 -8.73
CA HIS A 59 -17.99 -20.63 -8.50
C HIS A 59 -18.05 -22.11 -8.09
N ASP A 60 -16.98 -22.87 -8.34
CA ASP A 60 -16.90 -24.30 -8.04
C ASP A 60 -16.66 -24.59 -6.54
N GLU A 61 -17.22 -25.71 -6.06
CA GLU A 61 -16.94 -26.26 -4.74
C GLU A 61 -16.05 -27.52 -4.83
N PRO A 62 -15.00 -27.66 -4.01
CA PRO A 62 -14.58 -26.73 -2.95
C PRO A 62 -13.89 -25.47 -3.52
N ARG A 63 -14.22 -24.32 -2.96
CA ARG A 63 -13.53 -23.06 -3.30
C ARG A 63 -12.05 -23.12 -2.93
N GLU A 64 -11.21 -22.61 -3.81
CA GLU A 64 -9.79 -22.44 -3.50
C GLU A 64 -9.60 -21.35 -2.45
N THR A 65 -8.79 -21.62 -1.42
CA THR A 65 -8.57 -20.71 -0.30
C THR A 65 -7.08 -20.45 -0.08
N ARG A 66 -6.79 -19.26 0.45
CA ARG A 66 -5.47 -18.92 0.99
C ARG A 66 -5.20 -19.66 2.30
N PRO A 67 -3.94 -19.75 2.77
CA PRO A 67 -3.62 -20.37 4.06
C PRO A 67 -4.31 -19.73 5.27
N ASN A 68 -4.74 -18.47 5.17
CA ASN A 68 -5.51 -17.77 6.21
C ASN A 68 -7.03 -18.01 6.13
N GLY A 69 -7.49 -18.85 5.20
CA GLY A 69 -8.89 -19.23 5.03
C GLY A 69 -9.71 -18.31 4.13
N VAL A 70 -9.17 -17.18 3.65
CA VAL A 70 -9.89 -16.29 2.74
C VAL A 70 -10.00 -16.95 1.36
N PRO A 71 -11.21 -17.14 0.81
CA PRO A 71 -11.40 -17.71 -0.53
C PRO A 71 -10.86 -16.78 -1.61
N TYR A 72 -10.45 -17.34 -2.73
CA TYR A 72 -10.13 -16.56 -3.92
C TYR A 72 -11.41 -16.23 -4.70
N ALA A 73 -11.49 -15.01 -5.25
CA ALA A 73 -12.37 -14.68 -6.37
C ALA A 73 -11.52 -14.50 -7.65
N ALA A 74 -12.13 -14.14 -8.78
CA ALA A 74 -11.40 -14.06 -10.05
C ALA A 74 -10.21 -13.08 -10.00
N PHE A 75 -10.39 -11.93 -9.35
CA PHE A 75 -9.32 -10.96 -9.16
C PHE A 75 -8.15 -11.52 -8.36
N GLY A 76 -8.42 -12.19 -7.24
CA GLY A 76 -7.38 -12.85 -6.44
C GLY A 76 -6.62 -13.94 -7.16
N LEU A 77 -7.30 -14.77 -7.97
CA LEU A 77 -6.66 -15.81 -8.77
C LEU A 77 -5.68 -15.19 -9.79
N LEU A 78 -6.09 -14.10 -10.45
CA LEU A 78 -5.23 -13.36 -11.37
C LEU A 78 -4.09 -12.65 -10.65
N TRP A 79 -4.37 -11.99 -9.51
CA TRP A 79 -3.37 -11.30 -8.71
C TRP A 79 -2.27 -12.24 -8.23
N ARG A 80 -2.64 -13.46 -7.82
CA ARG A 80 -1.68 -14.49 -7.44
C ARG A 80 -0.67 -14.80 -8.53
N VAL A 81 -1.09 -14.80 -9.80
CA VAL A 81 -0.23 -15.11 -10.94
C VAL A 81 0.58 -13.89 -11.41
N LEU A 82 -0.02 -12.69 -11.38
CA LEU A 82 0.52 -11.49 -12.03
C LEU A 82 1.16 -10.50 -11.03
N GLY A 83 0.59 -10.39 -9.83
CA GLY A 83 1.01 -9.46 -8.79
C GLY A 83 2.51 -9.53 -8.46
N PRO A 84 3.10 -10.71 -8.23
CA PRO A 84 4.54 -10.82 -7.97
C PRO A 84 5.42 -10.27 -9.09
N GLY A 85 5.00 -10.39 -10.35
CA GLY A 85 5.71 -9.81 -11.49
C GLY A 85 5.61 -8.28 -11.57
N LEU A 86 4.56 -7.69 -11.00
CA LEU A 86 4.30 -6.25 -11.03
C LEU A 86 4.96 -5.49 -9.87
N VAL A 87 5.00 -6.10 -8.68
CA VAL A 87 5.46 -5.42 -7.45
C VAL A 87 6.47 -6.22 -6.63
N GLY A 88 6.87 -7.41 -7.08
CA GLY A 88 7.73 -8.32 -6.31
C GLY A 88 6.96 -9.09 -5.24
N GLU A 89 7.46 -10.29 -4.90
CA GLU A 89 6.82 -11.26 -3.99
C GLU A 89 6.34 -10.67 -2.66
N HIS A 90 7.18 -9.85 -2.00
CA HIS A 90 6.83 -9.32 -0.68
C HIS A 90 5.67 -8.33 -0.75
N GLN A 91 5.74 -7.35 -1.67
CA GLN A 91 4.66 -6.37 -1.82
C GLN A 91 3.41 -7.00 -2.40
N ALA A 92 3.53 -7.99 -3.28
CA ALA A 92 2.38 -8.70 -3.83
C ALA A 92 1.55 -9.35 -2.73
N ARG A 93 2.18 -9.95 -1.72
CA ARG A 93 1.50 -10.47 -0.52
C ARG A 93 0.83 -9.38 0.32
N LEU A 94 1.51 -8.24 0.53
CA LEU A 94 0.92 -7.13 1.30
C LEU A 94 -0.28 -6.50 0.57
N VAL A 95 -0.20 -6.33 -0.74
CA VAL A 95 -1.34 -5.87 -1.55
C VAL A 95 -2.45 -6.92 -1.56
N ASP A 96 -2.10 -8.20 -1.64
CA ASP A 96 -3.07 -9.29 -1.57
C ASP A 96 -3.86 -9.24 -0.26
N GLU A 97 -3.17 -9.19 0.89
CA GLU A 97 -3.78 -9.15 2.22
C GLU A 97 -4.62 -7.89 2.47
N ASN A 98 -4.14 -6.71 2.05
CA ASN A 98 -4.76 -5.44 2.45
C ASN A 98 -5.72 -4.86 1.41
N PHE A 99 -5.70 -5.37 0.16
CA PHE A 99 -6.50 -4.81 -0.92
C PHE A 99 -7.29 -5.88 -1.69
N VAL A 100 -6.67 -7.01 -2.06
CA VAL A 100 -7.32 -8.02 -2.91
C VAL A 100 -8.26 -8.91 -2.09
N GLN A 101 -7.80 -9.44 -0.97
CA GLN A 101 -8.57 -10.31 -0.08
C GLN A 101 -9.91 -9.70 0.38
N PRO A 102 -9.98 -8.40 0.77
CA PRO A 102 -11.26 -7.78 1.09
C PRO A 102 -12.27 -7.71 -0.08
N LEU A 103 -11.80 -7.71 -1.33
CA LEU A 103 -12.67 -7.75 -2.52
C LEU A 103 -13.12 -9.19 -2.79
N ASP A 104 -12.18 -10.14 -2.75
CA ASP A 104 -12.49 -11.57 -2.89
C ASP A 104 -13.49 -12.03 -1.83
N LEU A 105 -13.35 -11.56 -0.59
CA LEU A 105 -14.23 -11.93 0.52
C LEU A 105 -15.64 -11.38 0.33
N ASN A 106 -15.77 -10.13 -0.14
CA ASN A 106 -17.06 -9.53 -0.47
C ASN A 106 -17.78 -10.37 -1.53
N ASP A 107 -17.09 -10.73 -2.60
CA ASP A 107 -17.71 -11.45 -3.71
C ASP A 107 -18.07 -12.91 -3.34
N ASN A 108 -17.20 -13.58 -2.57
CA ASN A 108 -17.45 -14.95 -2.12
C ASN A 108 -18.54 -15.09 -1.04
N THR A 109 -18.83 -14.05 -0.26
CA THR A 109 -19.66 -14.16 0.96
C THR A 109 -20.75 -13.11 1.10
N GLY A 110 -20.70 -12.03 0.33
CA GLY A 110 -21.54 -10.85 0.50
C GLY A 110 -21.10 -9.93 1.65
N GLU A 111 -19.94 -10.15 2.27
CA GLU A 111 -19.41 -9.27 3.33
C GLU A 111 -19.25 -7.83 2.84
N GLN A 112 -19.70 -6.85 3.62
CA GLN A 112 -19.72 -5.44 3.19
C GLN A 112 -18.31 -4.88 2.95
N ASN A 113 -18.15 -4.19 1.83
CA ASN A 113 -16.92 -3.49 1.48
C ASN A 113 -17.26 -2.22 0.68
N SER A 114 -16.91 -1.05 1.21
CA SER A 114 -17.28 0.23 0.60
C SER A 114 -16.69 0.46 -0.79
N LEU A 115 -15.55 -0.15 -1.11
CA LEU A 115 -14.99 -0.09 -2.46
C LEU A 115 -15.80 -0.99 -3.41
N CYS A 116 -16.19 -2.18 -2.96
CA CYS A 116 -17.09 -3.04 -3.75
C CYS A 116 -18.43 -2.37 -3.99
N ASP A 117 -19.02 -1.72 -2.97
CA ASP A 117 -20.25 -0.95 -3.11
C ASP A 117 -20.09 0.19 -4.13
N ALA A 118 -18.97 0.92 -4.06
CA ALA A 118 -18.66 2.02 -4.98
C ALA A 118 -18.54 1.55 -6.43
N ILE A 119 -17.90 0.40 -6.67
CA ILE A 119 -17.88 -0.25 -7.99
C ILE A 119 -19.29 -0.70 -8.38
N GLY A 120 -20.03 -1.30 -7.44
CA GLY A 120 -21.40 -1.75 -7.64
C GLY A 120 -22.36 -0.64 -8.08
N PHE A 121 -22.14 0.61 -7.65
CA PHE A 121 -22.93 1.78 -8.07
C PHE A 121 -22.83 2.11 -9.56
N PHE A 122 -21.86 1.55 -10.28
CA PHE A 122 -21.79 1.69 -11.74
C PHE A 122 -22.76 0.75 -12.47
N ASN A 123 -23.28 -0.29 -11.82
CA ASN A 123 -24.29 -1.14 -12.45
C ASN A 123 -25.52 -0.31 -12.82
N PRO A 124 -26.16 -0.56 -13.97
CA PRO A 124 -27.45 0.06 -14.28
C PRO A 124 -28.44 -0.18 -13.14
N VAL A 125 -29.12 0.88 -12.70
CA VAL A 125 -30.25 0.74 -11.78
C VAL A 125 -31.41 0.03 -12.48
N TRP A 126 -32.32 -0.56 -11.70
CA TRP A 126 -33.37 -1.46 -12.20
C TRP A 126 -34.30 -0.84 -13.27
N ASP A 127 -34.45 0.49 -13.28
CA ASP A 127 -35.28 1.26 -14.22
C ASP A 127 -34.46 2.03 -15.27
N SER A 128 -33.14 1.85 -15.31
CA SER A 128 -32.26 2.47 -16.32
C SER A 128 -32.30 1.72 -17.64
N LYS A 129 -32.07 2.46 -18.74
CA LYS A 129 -31.87 1.93 -20.09
C LYS A 129 -30.40 1.99 -20.52
N GLU A 130 -29.49 2.31 -19.59
CA GLU A 130 -28.07 2.32 -19.87
C GLU A 130 -27.58 0.92 -20.28
N ASP A 131 -26.65 0.91 -21.23
CA ASP A 131 -25.99 -0.32 -21.64
C ASP A 131 -25.08 -0.84 -20.52
N SER A 132 -25.27 -2.11 -20.14
CA SER A 132 -24.53 -2.73 -19.03
C SER A 132 -23.02 -2.78 -19.32
N ASP A 133 -22.62 -2.99 -20.57
CA ASP A 133 -21.22 -3.08 -20.95
C ASP A 133 -20.54 -1.70 -20.95
N ALA A 134 -21.24 -0.65 -21.38
CA ALA A 134 -20.79 0.73 -21.20
C ALA A 134 -20.63 1.10 -19.71
N CYS A 135 -21.55 0.65 -18.86
CA CYS A 135 -21.45 0.81 -17.41
C CYS A 135 -20.22 0.09 -16.83
N PHE A 136 -20.02 -1.17 -17.23
CA PHE A 136 -18.86 -1.97 -16.87
C PHE A 136 -17.55 -1.30 -17.29
N ALA A 137 -17.46 -0.80 -18.53
CA ALA A 137 -16.28 -0.10 -19.02
C ALA A 137 -15.94 1.14 -18.18
N ARG A 138 -16.94 1.90 -17.71
CA ARG A 138 -16.72 3.02 -16.77
C ARG A 138 -16.21 2.54 -15.42
N ALA A 139 -16.76 1.47 -14.87
CA ALA A 139 -16.29 0.87 -13.62
C ALA A 139 -14.84 0.40 -13.72
N VAL A 140 -14.49 -0.30 -14.80
CA VAL A 140 -13.12 -0.76 -15.09
C VAL A 140 -12.16 0.40 -15.21
N ALA A 141 -12.54 1.52 -15.83
CA ALA A 141 -11.67 2.69 -15.93
C ALA A 141 -11.30 3.28 -14.55
N VAL A 142 -12.27 3.32 -13.62
CA VAL A 142 -12.03 3.77 -12.24
C VAL A 142 -11.19 2.76 -11.46
N ALA A 143 -11.54 1.48 -11.53
CA ALA A 143 -10.80 0.40 -10.89
C ALA A 143 -9.34 0.36 -11.36
N LYS A 144 -9.10 0.58 -12.66
CA LYS A 144 -7.77 0.68 -13.24
C LYS A 144 -6.94 1.80 -12.63
N GLN A 145 -7.50 3.01 -12.49
CA GLN A 145 -6.78 4.11 -11.83
C GLN A 145 -6.40 3.77 -10.38
N ILE A 146 -7.34 3.19 -9.62
CA ILE A 146 -7.09 2.76 -8.23
C ILE A 146 -5.96 1.74 -8.18
N LEU A 147 -6.02 0.72 -9.04
CA LEU A 147 -5.05 -0.36 -9.07
C LEU A 147 -3.67 0.10 -9.55
N GLU A 148 -3.58 0.99 -10.55
CA GLU A 148 -2.33 1.62 -10.99
C GLU A 148 -1.68 2.40 -9.84
N HIS A 149 -2.44 3.16 -9.07
CA HIS A 149 -1.93 3.87 -7.91
C HIS A 149 -1.49 2.92 -6.78
N GLN A 150 -2.19 1.81 -6.56
CA GLN A 150 -1.77 0.79 -5.60
C GLN A 150 -0.45 0.13 -6.02
N ILE A 151 -0.33 -0.27 -7.29
CA ILE A 151 0.91 -0.85 -7.84
C ILE A 151 2.06 0.17 -7.77
N ALA A 152 1.81 1.43 -8.14
CA ALA A 152 2.81 2.49 -8.07
C ALA A 152 3.28 2.76 -6.64
N SER A 153 2.36 2.74 -5.67
CA SER A 153 2.64 2.89 -4.24
C SER A 153 3.52 1.73 -3.73
N ALA A 154 3.13 0.49 -4.01
CA ALA A 154 3.91 -0.70 -3.66
C ALA A 154 5.34 -0.65 -4.26
N ASN A 155 5.46 -0.27 -5.53
CA ASN A 155 6.76 -0.11 -6.18
C ASN A 155 7.57 1.07 -5.64
N ALA A 156 6.91 2.14 -5.18
CA ALA A 156 7.59 3.24 -4.49
C ALA A 156 8.18 2.78 -3.14
N VAL A 157 7.49 1.89 -2.41
CA VAL A 157 8.03 1.26 -1.20
C VAL A 157 9.26 0.42 -1.52
N ASN A 158 9.23 -0.41 -2.57
CA ASN A 158 10.42 -1.18 -2.97
C ASN A 158 11.64 -0.30 -3.26
N ARG A 159 11.46 0.79 -4.03
CA ARG A 159 12.54 1.73 -4.31
C ARG A 159 13.03 2.47 -3.07
N ALA A 160 12.12 2.71 -2.11
CA ALA A 160 12.46 3.33 -0.85
C ALA A 160 13.23 2.38 0.08
N ASP A 161 12.86 1.10 0.13
CA ASP A 161 13.51 0.10 0.99
C ASP A 161 15.01 -0.02 0.68
N ASP A 162 15.41 -0.04 -0.60
CA ASP A 162 16.83 -0.03 -0.98
C ASP A 162 17.56 1.23 -0.51
N ARG A 163 16.94 2.41 -0.69
CA ARG A 163 17.52 3.67 -0.23
C ARG A 163 17.60 3.76 1.29
N VAL A 164 16.60 3.24 1.99
CA VAL A 164 16.53 3.18 3.46
C VAL A 164 17.58 2.22 3.99
N ARG A 165 17.77 1.07 3.33
CA ARG A 165 18.82 0.10 3.67
C ARG A 165 20.21 0.70 3.49
N GLN A 166 20.49 1.37 2.37
CA GLN A 166 21.76 2.07 2.16
C GLN A 166 21.99 3.17 3.21
N ALA A 167 20.95 3.94 3.53
CA ALA A 167 21.04 4.96 4.57
C ALA A 167 21.27 4.37 5.97
N TYR A 168 20.72 3.19 6.23
CA TYR A 168 20.95 2.43 7.46
C TYR A 168 22.38 1.87 7.54
N GLU A 169 22.90 1.29 6.46
CA GLU A 169 24.28 0.80 6.38
C GLU A 169 25.31 1.93 6.59
N ALA A 170 24.99 3.15 6.14
CA ALA A 170 25.79 4.35 6.36
C ALA A 170 25.51 5.06 7.71
N SER A 171 24.54 4.57 8.48
CA SER A 171 24.12 5.23 9.73
C SER A 171 25.20 5.16 10.80
N LYS A 172 25.16 6.12 11.72
CA LYS A 172 26.04 6.17 12.89
C LYS A 172 25.20 6.44 14.13
N ASP A 173 25.57 5.83 15.24
CA ASP A 173 24.93 6.02 16.54
C ASP A 173 23.40 5.70 16.53
N GLY A 174 22.96 4.81 15.63
CA GLY A 174 21.53 4.50 15.44
C GLY A 174 20.70 5.65 14.84
N ILE A 175 21.35 6.64 14.20
CA ILE A 175 20.70 7.76 13.52
C ILE A 175 20.80 7.56 12.00
N VAL A 176 19.67 7.24 11.38
CA VAL A 176 19.54 7.07 9.92
C VAL A 176 19.20 8.42 9.29
N ILE A 177 19.92 8.82 8.25
CA ILE A 177 19.70 10.08 7.54
C ILE A 177 19.22 9.78 6.13
N LEU A 178 18.04 10.26 5.77
CA LEU A 178 17.45 10.08 4.45
C LEU A 178 17.58 11.36 3.61
N PRO A 179 17.81 11.25 2.29
CA PRO A 179 17.95 12.40 1.40
C PRO A 179 16.63 13.13 1.12
N CYS A 180 15.50 12.46 1.32
CA CYS A 180 14.14 12.98 1.25
C CYS A 180 13.25 12.13 2.17
N TYR A 181 11.97 12.50 2.32
CA TYR A 181 11.03 11.60 2.99
C TYR A 181 10.87 10.30 2.18
N LEU A 182 11.13 9.18 2.83
CA LEU A 182 10.92 7.82 2.30
C LEU A 182 10.07 7.02 3.30
N PRO A 183 9.25 6.06 2.85
CA PRO A 183 8.56 5.13 3.73
C PRO A 183 9.57 4.16 4.39
N TRP A 184 10.18 4.58 5.49
CA TRP A 184 11.30 3.89 6.13
C TRP A 184 10.89 2.87 7.19
N LYS A 185 9.63 2.91 7.65
CA LYS A 185 9.18 2.12 8.79
C LYS A 185 9.50 0.65 8.60
N ASN A 186 9.08 0.06 7.48
CA ASN A 186 9.25 -1.37 7.17
C ASN A 186 10.71 -1.82 7.24
N GLY A 187 11.62 -1.02 6.68
CA GLY A 187 13.06 -1.32 6.69
C GLY A 187 13.72 -1.16 8.06
N LEU A 188 13.31 -0.18 8.88
CA LEU A 188 14.06 0.19 10.09
C LEU A 188 13.47 -0.33 11.40
N TYR A 189 12.19 -0.68 11.49
CA TYR A 189 11.59 -1.04 12.78
C TYR A 189 12.25 -2.27 13.43
N LYS A 190 12.76 -3.22 12.61
CA LYS A 190 13.46 -4.44 13.06
C LYS A 190 14.96 -4.24 13.34
N THR A 191 15.51 -3.07 13.04
CA THR A 191 16.95 -2.77 13.21
C THR A 191 17.25 -2.19 14.60
N ASP A 192 18.51 -1.88 14.89
CA ASP A 192 18.92 -1.13 16.08
C ASP A 192 18.75 0.39 15.94
N SER A 193 18.29 0.88 14.78
CA SER A 193 18.00 2.30 14.54
C SER A 193 17.08 2.88 15.59
N LEU A 194 17.41 4.09 16.06
CA LEU A 194 16.71 4.83 17.10
C LEU A 194 16.01 6.07 16.53
N PHE A 195 16.65 6.75 15.58
CA PHE A 195 16.13 7.96 14.96
C PHE A 195 16.27 7.92 13.43
N VAL A 196 15.35 8.60 12.76
CA VAL A 196 15.39 8.85 11.32
C VAL A 196 15.28 10.34 11.08
N VAL A 197 16.25 10.90 10.36
CA VAL A 197 16.36 12.33 10.04
C VAL A 197 16.14 12.53 8.54
N TYR A 198 15.24 13.44 8.15
CA TYR A 198 14.90 13.67 6.74
C TYR A 198 14.36 15.09 6.51
N PRO A 199 14.45 15.63 5.27
CA PRO A 199 13.85 16.93 4.94
C PRO A 199 12.34 16.96 5.18
N SER A 200 11.85 18.00 5.85
CA SER A 200 10.43 18.20 6.12
C SER A 200 9.73 18.82 4.90
N GLN A 201 8.51 18.35 4.60
CA GLN A 201 7.67 18.94 3.55
C GLN A 201 7.25 20.39 3.86
N ARG A 202 7.34 20.81 5.13
CA ARG A 202 7.04 22.18 5.58
C ARG A 202 8.27 23.10 5.59
N GLY A 203 9.39 22.65 5.01
CA GLY A 203 10.69 23.30 5.15
C GLY A 203 11.43 22.84 6.42
N GLY A 204 12.76 22.95 6.40
CA GLY A 204 13.63 22.43 7.45
C GLY A 204 13.76 20.91 7.44
N TRP A 205 14.03 20.32 8.59
CA TRP A 205 14.32 18.90 8.77
C TRP A 205 13.53 18.30 9.93
N SER A 206 13.06 17.07 9.75
CA SER A 206 12.40 16.30 10.80
C SER A 206 13.38 15.27 11.37
N ALA A 207 13.27 15.01 12.67
CA ALA A 207 13.84 13.81 13.27
C ALA A 207 12.73 13.03 13.97
N GLN A 208 12.58 11.77 13.62
CA GLN A 208 11.51 10.90 14.10
C GLN A 208 12.09 9.66 14.79
N CYS A 209 11.49 9.26 15.91
CA CYS A 209 11.86 8.05 16.63
C CYS A 209 11.42 6.80 15.85
N VAL A 210 12.29 5.79 15.83
CA VAL A 210 11.92 4.45 15.37
C VAL A 210 11.08 3.77 16.45
N THR A 211 9.98 3.13 16.04
CA THR A 211 9.05 2.43 16.93
C THR A 211 9.50 0.99 17.17
N ASP A 212 9.35 0.53 18.41
CA ASP A 212 9.53 -0.89 18.75
C ASP A 212 8.33 -1.71 18.23
N PRO A 213 8.56 -2.79 17.47
CA PRO A 213 7.48 -3.55 16.84
C PRO A 213 6.55 -4.28 17.81
N LYS A 214 7.03 -4.60 19.02
CA LYS A 214 6.27 -5.34 20.03
C LYS A 214 5.39 -4.39 20.83
N THR A 215 5.98 -3.30 21.34
CA THR A 215 5.30 -2.37 22.24
C THR A 215 4.55 -1.25 21.51
N LYS A 216 4.84 -1.05 20.21
CA LYS A 216 4.36 0.08 19.40
C LYS A 216 4.75 1.46 19.96
N LYS A 217 5.71 1.53 20.88
CA LYS A 217 6.25 2.77 21.47
C LYS A 217 7.56 3.16 20.81
N SER A 218 7.92 4.45 20.89
CA SER A 218 9.23 4.93 20.44
C SER A 218 10.35 4.22 21.20
N LYS A 219 11.36 3.68 20.48
CA LYS A 219 12.54 3.04 21.09
C LYS A 219 13.30 4.00 22.00
N LEU A 220 13.40 5.26 21.58
CA LEU A 220 14.01 6.32 22.36
C LEU A 220 13.26 7.65 22.13
N PRO A 221 12.28 8.00 22.97
CA PRO A 221 11.51 9.24 22.83
C PRO A 221 12.37 10.48 23.17
N PHE A 222 12.10 11.61 22.49
CA PHE A 222 12.71 12.91 22.81
C PHE A 222 12.43 13.35 24.25
N PRO A 223 13.19 14.26 24.87
CA PRO A 223 13.02 14.65 26.27
C PRO A 223 11.62 15.20 26.60
N GLN A 224 11.12 14.85 27.79
CA GLN A 224 9.83 15.35 28.28
C GLN A 224 9.79 16.88 28.39
N SER A 225 10.94 17.51 28.69
CA SER A 225 11.09 18.95 28.79
C SER A 225 10.94 19.70 27.47
N TRP A 226 10.91 19.01 26.32
CA TRP A 226 10.70 19.61 25.00
C TRP A 226 9.25 19.44 24.51
N ALA A 227 8.54 18.45 25.03
CA ALA A 227 7.23 18.02 24.55
C ALA A 227 6.20 19.16 24.57
N GLY A 228 5.71 19.56 23.39
CA GLY A 228 4.69 20.60 23.23
C GLY A 228 5.10 21.99 23.70
N GLN A 229 6.39 22.24 23.93
CA GLN A 229 6.91 23.52 24.39
C GLN A 229 7.13 24.48 23.22
N SER A 230 7.21 25.78 23.50
CA SER A 230 7.58 26.78 22.50
C SER A 230 9.04 26.63 22.07
N PRO A 231 9.43 27.08 20.87
CA PRO A 231 10.82 27.02 20.39
C PRO A 231 11.84 27.61 21.36
N GLU A 232 11.51 28.72 22.03
CA GLU A 232 12.39 29.40 23.00
C GLU A 232 12.62 28.55 24.24
N VAL A 233 11.56 27.88 24.73
CA VAL A 233 11.67 26.96 25.87
C VAL A 233 12.48 25.73 25.48
N ILE A 234 12.26 25.17 24.29
CA ILE A 234 13.04 24.04 23.78
C ILE A 234 14.51 24.43 23.72
N ALA A 235 14.86 25.55 23.08
CA ALA A 235 16.24 26.02 22.95
C ALA A 235 16.93 26.19 24.30
N ARG A 236 16.26 26.81 25.28
CA ARG A 236 16.79 26.95 26.65
C ARG A 236 16.99 25.60 27.36
N LYS A 237 16.10 24.62 27.13
CA LYS A 237 16.15 23.31 27.79
C LYS A 237 17.10 22.32 27.09
N SER A 238 17.26 22.43 25.78
CA SER A 238 18.13 21.58 24.97
C SER A 238 19.55 22.14 24.87
N GLY A 239 19.72 23.45 24.98
CA GLY A 239 20.96 24.14 24.60
C GLY A 239 21.18 24.17 23.08
N LEU A 240 20.15 23.86 22.28
CA LEU A 240 20.19 23.82 20.82
C LEU A 240 19.18 24.81 20.24
N GLU A 241 19.68 25.82 19.55
CA GLU A 241 18.84 26.72 18.76
C GLU A 241 18.35 26.04 17.48
N GLY A 242 17.12 26.38 17.06
CA GLY A 242 16.59 25.94 15.77
C GLY A 242 15.73 24.67 15.80
N ILE A 243 15.50 24.06 16.97
CA ILE A 243 14.40 23.08 17.13
C ILE A 243 13.09 23.87 17.22
N SER A 244 12.25 23.78 16.19
CA SER A 244 11.01 24.57 16.07
C SER A 244 9.79 23.89 16.67
N PHE A 245 9.82 22.57 16.84
CA PHE A 245 8.71 21.81 17.40
C PHE A 245 9.20 20.48 17.96
N CYS A 246 8.56 20.04 19.04
CA CYS A 246 8.62 18.68 19.53
C CYS A 246 7.20 18.20 19.84
N HIS A 247 6.79 17.08 19.23
CA HIS A 247 5.47 16.50 19.46
C HIS A 247 5.26 16.19 20.95
N ALA A 248 4.05 16.40 21.46
CA ALA A 248 3.73 16.15 22.88
C ALA A 248 3.98 14.68 23.30
N SER A 249 3.70 13.74 22.40
CA SER A 249 4.03 12.31 22.56
C SER A 249 5.51 11.95 22.28
N ARG A 250 6.37 12.95 22.03
CA ARG A 250 7.84 12.84 21.98
C ARG A 250 8.45 11.94 20.90
N PHE A 251 7.68 11.59 19.86
CA PHE A 251 8.18 10.75 18.77
C PHE A 251 8.79 11.53 17.60
N LEU A 252 8.64 12.86 17.56
CA LEU A 252 9.06 13.68 16.43
C LEU A 252 9.45 15.08 16.87
N ILE A 253 10.51 15.61 16.27
CA ILE A 253 10.85 17.03 16.28
C ILE A 253 10.96 17.56 14.84
N THR A 254 10.83 18.87 14.70
CA THR A 254 11.29 19.59 13.50
C THR A 254 12.36 20.60 13.87
N ALA A 255 13.32 20.79 12.97
CA ALA A 255 14.45 21.68 13.13
C ALA A 255 14.68 22.50 11.86
N LYS A 256 15.40 23.61 11.98
CA LYS A 256 15.73 24.51 10.86
C LYS A 256 16.57 23.85 9.76
N ASP A 257 17.49 22.98 10.15
CA ASP A 257 18.47 22.33 9.27
C ASP A 257 18.80 20.91 9.74
N LYS A 258 19.55 20.20 8.91
CA LYS A 258 19.94 18.80 9.13
C LYS A 258 20.81 18.67 10.36
N GLU A 259 21.75 19.58 10.52
CA GLU A 259 22.77 19.60 11.56
C GLU A 259 22.10 19.72 12.94
N THR A 260 21.11 20.60 13.06
CA THR A 260 20.32 20.78 14.27
C THR A 260 19.48 19.54 14.59
N ALA A 261 18.86 18.91 13.59
CA ALA A 261 18.10 17.67 13.78
C ALA A 261 18.98 16.51 14.28
N VAL A 262 20.17 16.34 13.69
CA VAL A 262 21.14 15.32 14.10
C VAL A 262 21.72 15.63 15.49
N ALA A 263 22.03 16.90 15.77
CA ALA A 263 22.52 17.34 17.09
C ALA A 263 21.49 17.06 18.18
N ALA A 264 20.21 17.29 17.91
CA ALA A 264 19.13 16.96 18.83
C ALA A 264 19.08 15.45 19.11
N CYS A 265 19.14 14.59 18.09
CA CYS A 265 19.21 13.14 18.28
C CYS A 265 20.41 12.72 19.13
N ARG A 266 21.61 13.24 18.83
CA ARG A 266 22.84 12.95 19.60
C ARG A 266 22.74 13.40 21.05
N LEU A 267 22.12 14.55 21.32
CA LEU A 267 21.87 15.01 22.67
C LEU A 267 20.97 14.02 23.44
N VAL A 268 19.94 13.48 22.80
CA VAL A 268 19.13 12.42 23.41
C VAL A 268 19.95 11.16 23.68
N LEU A 269 20.81 10.74 22.75
CA LEU A 269 21.69 9.58 22.96
C LEU A 269 22.63 9.78 24.16
N LYS A 270 23.31 10.92 24.24
CA LYS A 270 24.22 11.28 25.33
C LYS A 270 23.49 11.30 26.68
N ASN A 271 22.32 11.93 26.73
CA ASN A 271 21.50 12.00 27.96
C ASN A 271 20.98 10.63 28.42
N ASN A 272 21.03 9.62 27.55
CA ASN A 272 20.65 8.24 27.86
C ASN A 272 21.85 7.28 27.88
N GLY A 273 23.09 7.80 27.95
CA GLY A 273 24.31 7.00 28.10
C GLY A 273 24.63 6.09 26.92
N ARG A 274 24.17 6.43 25.69
CA ARG A 274 24.39 5.62 24.48
C ARG A 274 25.62 6.01 23.68
N ILE A 275 26.14 7.23 23.89
CA ILE A 275 27.38 7.79 23.34
C ILE A 275 27.99 8.78 24.34
#